data_AF-A0A2A4N525-F1
#
_entry.id   AF-A0A2A4N525-F1
#
_cell.length_a   1.000
_cell.length_b   1.000
_cell.length_c   1.000
_cell.angle_alpha   90.00
_cell.angle_beta   90.00
_cell.angle_gamma   90.00
#
_symmetry.space_group_name_H-M   'P 1'
#
loop_
_entity.id
_entity.type
_entity.pdbx_description
1 polymer ?
#
loop_
_entity_poly.entity_id
_entity_poly.type
_entity_poly.pdbx_seq_one_letter_code
_entity_poly.pdbx_strand_id
1 'polypeptide(L)'
;MKTRYFVSTILTSLSLVATGAVAQEGMVSTIVNAPLSATGTVLGARTGINVYLQSEAAQGAEFMDPAVVGYGIPAGGQMEISLEGGFERDWDVGISQASIMMVTGAPQQGLPGAKVGYEVSEGDDVNIFVIKPTGDDGLNADTLMSPAKGAAGDPIRQRGIKVLHIGFQQSAFLNSGAVGTVNVRILDSAGDVVSEGSGDLSMIPAPVPQVLPTNFPHAGRNHNWQRVKPGDVLGKTKGTVPIPLMLYGVAPSNDRDEMYAFKGPITGAGVLSTPELKAMGYDKPASMARYNGGLIVQDTDGDGTLDPSKDMIIGGVIASAPKGAKGQELKSMNKNGKPVLSVPTEKMAEKPGKRWGGAMMILQFTAGSLPGKYRPTLALLKDPANPDAGDGSAYTYTIVVE
;
A
#
# COMPACT_ATOMS: atom_id res chain seq x y z
N MET A 1 63.72 -7.53 -17.98
CA MET A 1 62.44 -8.27 -17.82
C MET A 1 61.66 -7.65 -16.67
N LYS A 2 60.65 -6.83 -16.97
CA LYS A 2 59.73 -6.24 -15.98
C LYS A 2 58.30 -6.59 -16.43
N THR A 3 57.69 -7.54 -15.74
CA THR A 3 56.33 -8.00 -16.01
C THR A 3 55.35 -6.96 -15.45
N ARG A 4 54.57 -6.32 -16.33
CA ARG A 4 53.47 -5.43 -15.97
C ARG A 4 52.22 -6.28 -15.77
N TYR A 5 51.66 -6.29 -14.57
CA TYR A 5 50.31 -6.78 -14.32
C TYR A 5 49.31 -5.71 -14.74
N PHE A 6 48.52 -6.01 -15.77
CA PHE A 6 47.29 -5.29 -16.09
C PHE A 6 46.20 -5.80 -15.14
N VAL A 7 45.79 -4.97 -14.18
CA VAL A 7 44.55 -5.17 -13.44
C VAL A 7 43.44 -4.56 -14.27
N SER A 8 42.57 -5.42 -14.80
CA SER A 8 41.38 -5.02 -15.55
C SER A 8 40.34 -4.50 -14.56
N THR A 9 40.06 -3.21 -14.58
CA THR A 9 38.97 -2.60 -13.81
C THR A 9 37.65 -2.94 -14.51
N ILE A 10 36.92 -3.92 -14.00
CA ILE A 10 35.53 -4.16 -14.38
C ILE A 10 34.70 -3.04 -13.72
N LEU A 11 34.35 -2.02 -14.50
CA LEU A 11 33.31 -1.06 -14.15
C LEU A 11 31.97 -1.80 -14.23
N THR A 12 31.47 -2.29 -13.11
CA THR A 12 30.08 -2.74 -12.99
C THR A 12 29.21 -1.49 -12.93
N SER A 13 28.68 -1.07 -14.07
CA SER A 13 27.61 -0.08 -14.16
C SER A 13 26.38 -0.64 -13.46
N LEU A 14 26.20 -0.27 -12.18
CA LEU A 14 25.01 -0.56 -11.41
C LEU A 14 23.90 0.35 -11.96
N SER A 15 22.99 -0.24 -12.72
CA SER A 15 21.82 0.45 -13.25
C SER A 15 20.99 1.02 -12.10
N LEU A 16 20.95 2.35 -12.03
CA LEU A 16 19.96 3.09 -11.26
C LEU A 16 18.59 2.70 -11.82
N VAL A 17 17.84 1.84 -11.11
CA VAL A 17 16.41 1.68 -11.39
C VAL A 17 15.73 2.92 -10.84
N ALA A 18 15.79 4.00 -11.61
CA ALA A 18 14.66 4.91 -11.63
C ALA A 18 13.49 4.05 -12.14
N THR A 19 12.55 3.72 -11.25
CA THR A 19 11.23 3.23 -11.62
C THR A 19 10.52 4.38 -12.35
N GLY A 20 10.97 4.67 -13.57
CA GLY A 20 10.10 5.28 -14.55
C GLY A 20 8.92 4.33 -14.66
N ALA A 21 7.74 4.79 -14.25
CA ALA A 21 6.51 4.10 -14.53
C ALA A 21 6.46 3.94 -16.05
N VAL A 22 6.81 2.75 -16.54
CA VAL A 22 6.28 2.30 -17.82
C VAL A 22 4.78 2.32 -17.57
N ALA A 23 4.06 3.21 -18.24
CA ALA A 23 2.62 3.21 -18.18
C ALA A 23 2.18 1.82 -18.64
N GLN A 24 1.77 0.98 -17.70
CA GLN A 24 1.11 -0.28 -18.05
C GLN A 24 -0.11 0.11 -18.89
N GLU A 25 -0.18 -0.41 -20.10
CA GLU A 25 -1.35 -0.20 -20.95
C GLU A 25 -2.52 -0.98 -20.35
N GLY A 26 -3.69 -0.36 -20.31
CA GLY A 26 -4.93 -0.97 -19.81
C GLY A 26 -5.24 -0.72 -18.33
N MET A 27 -6.16 -1.54 -17.83
CA MET A 27 -6.79 -1.40 -16.51
C MET A 27 -5.86 -1.54 -15.31
N VAL A 28 -4.80 -2.32 -15.39
CA VAL A 28 -3.91 -2.58 -14.24
C VAL A 28 -2.85 -1.49 -14.19
N SER A 29 -2.73 -0.81 -13.06
CA SER A 29 -1.75 0.26 -12.86
C SER A 29 -0.48 -0.22 -12.15
N THR A 30 -0.69 -0.95 -11.05
CA THR A 30 0.40 -1.48 -10.23
C THR A 30 -0.12 -2.59 -9.35
N ILE A 31 0.76 -3.53 -9.03
CA ILE A 31 0.50 -4.61 -8.09
C ILE A 31 1.41 -4.39 -6.87
N VAL A 32 0.83 -4.42 -5.68
CA VAL A 32 1.56 -4.20 -4.42
C VAL A 32 1.13 -5.21 -3.38
N ASN A 33 1.92 -5.35 -2.32
CA ASN A 33 1.56 -6.19 -1.18
C ASN A 33 0.25 -5.69 -0.54
N ALA A 34 -0.64 -6.63 -0.20
CA ALA A 34 -1.90 -6.30 0.45
C ALA A 34 -1.67 -5.94 1.93
N PRO A 35 -2.39 -4.93 2.48
CA PRO A 35 -2.23 -4.43 3.85
C PRO A 35 -2.64 -5.39 4.98
N LEU A 36 -2.90 -6.66 4.66
CA LEU A 36 -3.23 -7.74 5.60
C LEU A 36 -2.20 -8.87 5.58
N SER A 37 -1.12 -8.71 4.81
CA SER A 37 -0.03 -9.68 4.69
C SER A 37 1.32 -8.99 4.83
N ALA A 38 2.23 -9.60 5.57
CA ALA A 38 3.63 -9.15 5.66
C ALA A 38 4.49 -9.66 4.49
N THR A 39 4.01 -10.69 3.77
CA THR A 39 4.82 -11.51 2.86
C THR A 39 4.14 -11.78 1.53
N GLY A 40 3.01 -11.13 1.23
CA GLY A 40 2.13 -11.48 0.11
C GLY A 40 2.74 -11.32 -1.28
N THR A 41 3.88 -10.65 -1.41
CA THR A 41 4.68 -10.49 -2.63
C THR A 41 6.06 -11.16 -2.55
N VAL A 42 6.33 -11.94 -1.49
CA VAL A 42 7.61 -12.62 -1.28
C VAL A 42 7.60 -13.95 -2.03
N LEU A 43 8.71 -14.28 -2.69
CA LEU A 43 8.91 -15.56 -3.37
C LEU A 43 8.78 -16.72 -2.37
N GLY A 44 8.05 -17.76 -2.75
CA GLY A 44 7.74 -18.93 -1.92
C GLY A 44 6.60 -18.72 -0.92
N ALA A 45 6.09 -17.50 -0.73
CA ALA A 45 4.97 -17.23 0.15
C ALA A 45 3.61 -17.42 -0.55
N ARG A 46 2.54 -17.51 0.26
CA ARG A 46 1.17 -17.38 -0.24
C ARG A 46 0.93 -15.97 -0.76
N THR A 47 0.30 -15.86 -1.92
CA THR A 47 -0.02 -14.59 -2.56
C THR A 47 -0.97 -13.74 -1.69
N GLY A 48 -0.64 -12.47 -1.53
CA GLY A 48 -1.45 -11.50 -0.81
C GLY A 48 -1.21 -10.12 -1.39
N ILE A 49 -1.98 -9.75 -2.41
CA ILE A 49 -1.69 -8.59 -3.25
C ILE A 49 -2.92 -7.70 -3.42
N ASN A 50 -2.66 -6.41 -3.58
CA ASN A 50 -3.61 -5.47 -4.14
C ASN A 50 -3.23 -5.18 -5.59
N VAL A 51 -4.19 -5.34 -6.48
CA VAL A 51 -4.10 -4.87 -7.86
C VAL A 51 -4.80 -3.52 -7.92
N TYR A 52 -4.04 -2.45 -8.14
CA TYR A 52 -4.57 -1.11 -8.29
C TYR A 52 -4.97 -0.91 -9.74
N LEU A 53 -6.21 -0.48 -9.96
CA LEU A 53 -6.74 -0.23 -11.29
C LEU A 53 -6.51 1.23 -11.71
N GLN A 54 -6.63 1.48 -13.00
CA GLN A 54 -6.60 2.80 -13.63
C GLN A 54 -7.49 2.83 -14.86
N SER A 55 -7.69 4.00 -15.45
CA SER A 55 -8.32 4.20 -16.76
C SER A 55 -7.47 5.11 -17.64
N GLU A 56 -7.77 5.20 -18.93
CA GLU A 56 -7.11 6.14 -19.84
C GLU A 56 -7.28 7.60 -19.37
N ALA A 57 -8.47 7.95 -18.86
CA ALA A 57 -8.78 9.29 -18.40
C ALA A 57 -8.12 9.66 -17.06
N ALA A 58 -7.79 8.65 -16.24
CA ALA A 58 -7.18 8.84 -14.93
C ALA A 58 -6.24 7.68 -14.61
N GLN A 59 -4.94 7.93 -14.78
CA GLN A 59 -3.88 6.94 -14.63
C GLN A 59 -3.30 6.91 -13.21
N GLY A 60 -2.88 5.72 -12.77
CA GLY A 60 -2.23 5.51 -11.49
C GLY A 60 -2.98 6.10 -10.29
N ALA A 61 -2.26 6.86 -9.47
CA ALA A 61 -2.82 7.42 -8.24
C ALA A 61 -4.06 8.29 -8.50
N GLU A 62 -4.16 8.95 -9.67
CA GLU A 62 -5.29 9.81 -10.04
C GLU A 62 -6.61 9.05 -10.14
N PHE A 63 -6.57 7.76 -10.49
CA PHE A 63 -7.78 6.92 -10.49
C PHE A 63 -8.39 6.79 -9.09
N MET A 64 -7.57 6.92 -8.04
CA MET A 64 -8.00 6.88 -6.65
C MET A 64 -8.65 8.18 -6.18
N ASP A 65 -8.72 9.24 -6.99
CA ASP A 65 -9.46 10.46 -6.64
C ASP A 65 -10.96 10.13 -6.49
N PRO A 66 -11.61 10.48 -5.37
CA PRO A 66 -13.06 10.34 -5.16
C PRO A 66 -13.94 10.92 -6.28
N ALA A 67 -13.45 11.92 -7.02
CA ALA A 67 -14.16 12.50 -8.16
C ALA A 67 -14.18 11.55 -9.38
N VAL A 68 -13.19 10.68 -9.50
CA VAL A 68 -13.10 9.67 -10.57
C VAL A 68 -13.92 8.45 -10.18
N VAL A 69 -14.80 8.00 -11.07
CA VAL A 69 -15.59 6.78 -10.88
C VAL A 69 -14.74 5.58 -11.29
N GLY A 70 -14.71 4.54 -10.45
CA GLY A 70 -14.04 3.28 -10.75
C GLY A 70 -14.79 2.44 -11.77
N TYR A 71 -14.46 1.14 -11.84
CA TYR A 71 -15.13 0.21 -12.73
C TYR A 71 -16.45 -0.32 -12.15
N GLY A 72 -17.35 -0.73 -13.04
CA GLY A 72 -18.53 -1.52 -12.73
C GLY A 72 -18.48 -2.85 -13.48
N ILE A 73 -19.46 -3.70 -13.25
CA ILE A 73 -19.66 -4.90 -14.07
C ILE A 73 -21.01 -4.73 -14.79
N PRO A 74 -21.07 -4.80 -16.13
CA PRO A 74 -22.32 -4.63 -16.87
C PRO A 74 -23.40 -5.63 -16.45
N ALA A 75 -24.66 -5.27 -16.72
CA ALA A 75 -25.81 -6.19 -16.62
C ALA A 75 -25.54 -7.47 -17.42
N GLY A 76 -25.72 -8.63 -16.78
CA GLY A 76 -25.43 -9.96 -17.37
C GLY A 76 -23.94 -10.24 -17.66
N GLY A 77 -23.03 -9.31 -17.37
CA GLY A 77 -21.60 -9.45 -17.58
C GLY A 77 -20.85 -10.06 -16.40
N GLN A 78 -19.52 -10.09 -16.49
CA GLN A 78 -18.64 -10.58 -15.42
C GLN A 78 -17.28 -9.88 -15.44
N MET A 79 -16.56 -9.94 -14.32
CA MET A 79 -15.14 -9.60 -14.27
C MET A 79 -14.33 -10.88 -14.10
N GLU A 80 -13.25 -11.01 -14.85
CA GLU A 80 -12.31 -12.11 -14.73
C GLU A 80 -10.93 -11.60 -14.38
N ILE A 81 -10.27 -12.33 -13.47
CA ILE A 81 -8.94 -11.97 -12.96
C ILE A 81 -8.08 -13.22 -13.02
N SER A 82 -7.09 -13.23 -13.88
CA SER A 82 -6.16 -14.34 -14.06
C SER A 82 -4.85 -14.08 -13.31
N LEU A 83 -4.36 -15.08 -12.59
CA LEU A 83 -3.01 -15.07 -12.01
C LEU A 83 -2.15 -16.06 -12.78
N GLU A 84 -1.30 -15.53 -13.64
CA GLU A 84 -0.44 -16.28 -14.55
C GLU A 84 1.03 -16.02 -14.25
N GLY A 85 1.92 -16.81 -14.85
CA GLY A 85 3.36 -16.55 -14.87
C GLY A 85 3.95 -16.37 -13.48
N GLY A 86 4.51 -17.40 -12.88
CA GLY A 86 5.12 -17.30 -11.54
C GLY A 86 4.14 -17.23 -10.37
N PHE A 87 2.84 -17.05 -10.60
CA PHE A 87 1.82 -17.52 -9.66
C PHE A 87 1.54 -19.01 -9.87
N GLU A 88 1.32 -19.73 -8.78
CA GLU A 88 0.96 -21.16 -8.79
C GLU A 88 -0.29 -21.39 -7.94
N ARG A 89 -1.21 -22.24 -8.41
CA ARG A 89 -2.45 -22.58 -7.72
C ARG A 89 -2.19 -23.39 -6.44
N ASP A 90 -2.71 -22.94 -5.30
CA ASP A 90 -2.75 -23.71 -4.03
C ASP A 90 -4.03 -24.55 -3.97
N TRP A 91 -3.97 -25.78 -4.47
CA TRP A 91 -5.13 -26.67 -4.65
C TRP A 91 -5.89 -27.02 -3.35
N ASP A 92 -5.27 -26.83 -2.19
CA ASP A 92 -5.92 -27.05 -0.89
C ASP A 92 -6.91 -25.92 -0.53
N VAL A 93 -6.87 -24.80 -1.28
CA VAL A 93 -7.68 -23.62 -1.04
C VAL A 93 -8.51 -23.29 -2.28
N GLY A 94 -9.84 -23.35 -2.17
CA GLY A 94 -10.73 -22.98 -3.29
C GLY A 94 -10.71 -21.47 -3.63
N ILE A 95 -10.94 -21.13 -4.89
CA ILE A 95 -11.30 -19.77 -5.29
C ILE A 95 -12.71 -19.45 -4.78
N SER A 96 -12.85 -18.38 -4.01
CA SER A 96 -14.12 -18.00 -3.38
C SER A 96 -14.11 -16.53 -2.95
N GLN A 97 -15.23 -16.08 -2.39
CA GLN A 97 -15.36 -14.77 -1.76
C GLN A 97 -14.34 -14.52 -0.62
N ALA A 98 -13.76 -15.59 -0.05
CA ALA A 98 -12.72 -15.48 0.97
C ALA A 98 -11.33 -15.21 0.37
N SER A 99 -11.08 -15.56 -0.89
CA SER A 99 -9.77 -15.34 -1.53
C SER A 99 -9.65 -14.00 -2.23
N ILE A 100 -10.76 -13.31 -2.52
CA ILE A 100 -10.74 -11.99 -3.14
C ILE A 100 -11.83 -11.05 -2.60
N MET A 101 -11.51 -9.76 -2.54
CA MET A 101 -12.42 -8.67 -2.19
C MET A 101 -12.26 -7.52 -3.17
N MET A 102 -13.36 -7.06 -3.77
CA MET A 102 -13.36 -5.79 -4.50
C MET A 102 -13.37 -4.60 -3.55
N VAL A 103 -12.75 -3.50 -3.97
CA VAL A 103 -12.50 -2.34 -3.09
C VAL A 103 -12.70 -1.04 -3.86
N THR A 104 -13.37 -0.07 -3.23
CA THR A 104 -13.71 1.22 -3.87
C THR A 104 -12.59 2.25 -3.86
N GLY A 105 -11.56 2.09 -3.04
CA GLY A 105 -10.42 3.00 -3.02
C GLY A 105 -9.38 2.64 -1.96
N ALA A 106 -8.38 3.50 -1.81
CA ALA A 106 -7.28 3.33 -0.88
C ALA A 106 -7.28 4.41 0.23
N PRO A 107 -7.02 4.05 1.52
CA PRO A 107 -6.97 2.68 2.04
C PRO A 107 -8.30 1.95 1.90
N GLN A 108 -8.24 0.62 2.02
CA GLN A 108 -9.26 -0.30 1.52
C GLN A 108 -10.67 -0.05 2.08
N GLN A 109 -11.55 0.46 1.22
CA GLN A 109 -13.00 0.52 1.45
C GLN A 109 -13.69 -0.65 0.73
N GLY A 110 -13.70 -1.82 1.37
CA GLY A 110 -14.15 -3.07 0.77
C GLY A 110 -15.61 -3.08 0.34
N LEU A 111 -15.91 -3.91 -0.66
CA LEU A 111 -17.23 -4.19 -1.23
C LEU A 111 -17.57 -5.67 -0.97
N PRO A 112 -18.15 -6.03 0.19
CA PRO A 112 -18.47 -7.42 0.48
C PRO A 112 -19.56 -7.94 -0.45
N GLY A 113 -19.32 -9.05 -1.17
CA GLY A 113 -20.24 -9.60 -2.18
C GLY A 113 -21.68 -9.73 -1.70
N ALA A 114 -21.89 -10.32 -0.53
CA ALA A 114 -23.22 -10.47 0.09
C ALA A 114 -23.95 -9.15 0.40
N LYS A 115 -23.25 -8.01 0.40
CA LYS A 115 -23.85 -6.68 0.65
C LYS A 115 -24.02 -5.85 -0.62
N VAL A 116 -23.22 -6.11 -1.65
CA VAL A 116 -23.22 -5.31 -2.89
C VAL A 116 -23.74 -6.09 -4.11
N GLY A 117 -24.00 -7.39 -3.97
CA GLY A 117 -24.66 -8.21 -4.99
C GLY A 117 -23.72 -8.81 -6.02
N TYR A 118 -22.65 -9.51 -5.58
CA TYR A 118 -21.83 -10.34 -6.46
C TYR A 118 -21.36 -11.61 -5.76
N GLU A 119 -20.97 -12.58 -6.59
CA GLU A 119 -20.37 -13.84 -6.19
C GLU A 119 -19.02 -14.02 -6.87
N VAL A 120 -18.20 -14.89 -6.27
CA VAL A 120 -16.87 -15.27 -6.79
C VAL A 120 -16.85 -16.77 -7.00
N SER A 121 -16.47 -17.20 -8.19
CA SER A 121 -16.26 -18.60 -8.54
C SER A 121 -14.91 -18.79 -9.25
N GLU A 122 -14.51 -20.05 -9.37
CA GLU A 122 -13.44 -20.46 -10.29
C GLU A 122 -13.94 -20.34 -11.73
N GLY A 123 -13.05 -19.95 -12.65
CA GLY A 123 -13.30 -19.93 -14.09
C GLY A 123 -13.03 -21.27 -14.77
N ASP A 124 -13.14 -21.29 -16.10
CA ASP A 124 -12.81 -22.49 -16.89
C ASP A 124 -11.32 -22.84 -16.81
N ASP A 125 -10.47 -21.82 -16.70
CA ASP A 125 -9.09 -21.97 -16.24
C ASP A 125 -9.05 -21.80 -14.72
N VAL A 126 -8.41 -22.76 -14.05
CA VAL A 126 -8.28 -22.85 -12.60
C VAL A 126 -7.51 -21.68 -11.97
N ASN A 127 -6.79 -20.89 -12.78
CA ASN A 127 -6.08 -19.69 -12.35
C ASN A 127 -6.94 -18.41 -12.42
N ILE A 128 -8.20 -18.52 -12.85
CA ILE A 128 -9.09 -17.38 -13.06
C ILE A 128 -10.12 -17.29 -11.94
N PHE A 129 -10.18 -16.11 -11.30
CA PHE A 129 -11.33 -15.68 -10.53
C PHE A 129 -12.40 -15.15 -11.48
N VAL A 130 -13.63 -15.64 -11.35
CA VAL A 130 -14.79 -15.07 -12.03
C VAL A 130 -15.68 -14.38 -10.99
N ILE A 131 -15.94 -13.10 -11.20
CA ILE A 131 -16.79 -12.27 -10.35
C ILE A 131 -18.05 -11.93 -11.14
N LYS A 132 -19.21 -12.45 -10.69
CA LYS A 132 -20.50 -12.21 -11.35
C LYS A 132 -21.46 -11.43 -10.46
N PRO A 133 -22.13 -10.40 -10.97
CA PRO A 133 -23.25 -9.77 -10.28
C PRO A 133 -24.36 -10.80 -10.02
N THR A 134 -25.05 -10.70 -8.90
CA THR A 134 -26.20 -11.57 -8.58
C THR A 134 -27.54 -10.99 -9.01
N GLY A 135 -27.57 -9.72 -9.45
CA GLY A 135 -28.78 -9.03 -9.92
C GLY A 135 -28.68 -8.65 -11.39
N ASP A 136 -29.86 -8.45 -12.00
CA ASP A 136 -29.98 -8.20 -13.45
C ASP A 136 -29.35 -6.87 -13.90
N ASP A 137 -29.25 -5.87 -13.01
CA ASP A 137 -28.70 -4.55 -13.31
C ASP A 137 -27.16 -4.52 -13.35
N GLY A 138 -26.49 -5.64 -13.03
CA GLY A 138 -25.05 -5.68 -12.86
C GLY A 138 -24.58 -4.92 -11.61
N LEU A 139 -23.33 -4.46 -11.64
CA LEU A 139 -22.74 -3.58 -10.62
C LEU A 139 -22.48 -2.19 -11.22
N ASN A 140 -23.44 -1.27 -11.06
CA ASN A 140 -23.31 0.09 -11.55
C ASN A 140 -22.23 0.87 -10.79
N ALA A 141 -21.17 1.28 -11.49
CA ALA A 141 -20.02 1.97 -10.95
C ALA A 141 -20.37 3.28 -10.21
N ASP A 142 -21.35 4.04 -10.70
CA ASP A 142 -21.73 5.35 -10.14
C ASP A 142 -22.37 5.23 -8.75
N THR A 143 -23.03 4.11 -8.48
CA THR A 143 -23.72 3.85 -7.22
C THR A 143 -22.99 2.84 -6.34
N LEU A 144 -22.01 2.12 -6.89
CA LEU A 144 -21.24 1.10 -6.18
C LEU A 144 -20.30 1.76 -5.18
N MET A 145 -20.69 1.72 -3.91
CA MET A 145 -19.96 2.33 -2.80
C MET A 145 -19.79 1.33 -1.66
N SER A 146 -18.72 1.47 -0.87
CA SER A 146 -18.52 0.61 0.29
C SER A 146 -19.66 0.77 1.31
N PRO A 147 -20.27 -0.34 1.78
CA PRO A 147 -21.26 -0.33 2.85
C PRO A 147 -20.62 -0.32 4.25
N ALA A 148 -19.29 -0.32 4.36
CA ALA A 148 -18.60 -0.30 5.64
C ALA A 148 -18.94 1.00 6.40
N LYS A 149 -19.27 0.88 7.70
CA LYS A 149 -19.75 2.01 8.53
C LYS A 149 -18.86 3.26 8.45
N GLY A 150 -17.53 3.08 8.50
CA GLY A 150 -16.57 4.18 8.39
C GLY A 150 -16.60 4.88 7.03
N ALA A 151 -16.73 4.13 5.94
CA ALA A 151 -16.83 4.67 4.58
C ALA A 151 -18.21 5.28 4.29
N ALA A 152 -19.28 4.70 4.84
CA ALA A 152 -20.65 5.19 4.65
C ALA A 152 -20.86 6.58 5.27
N GLY A 153 -20.18 6.87 6.39
CA GLY A 153 -20.19 8.18 7.05
C GLY A 153 -19.11 9.14 6.56
N ASP A 154 -18.29 8.76 5.59
CA ASP A 154 -17.22 9.63 5.08
C ASP A 154 -17.79 10.70 4.14
N PRO A 155 -17.48 11.99 4.32
CA PRO A 155 -17.83 13.03 3.33
C PRO A 155 -17.15 12.81 1.97
N ILE A 156 -16.06 12.05 1.93
CA ILE A 156 -15.25 11.81 0.73
C ILE A 156 -15.42 10.33 0.35
N ARG A 157 -16.54 10.03 -0.32
CA ARG A 157 -16.89 8.65 -0.71
C ARG A 157 -16.27 8.28 -2.04
N GLN A 158 -15.73 7.08 -2.09
CA GLN A 158 -15.25 6.46 -3.30
C GLN A 158 -16.36 5.66 -4.00
N ARG A 159 -16.28 5.60 -5.33
CA ARG A 159 -17.27 4.94 -6.20
C ARG A 159 -16.60 4.02 -7.21
N GLY A 160 -17.26 2.93 -7.53
CA GLY A 160 -16.78 1.91 -8.46
C GLY A 160 -15.62 1.08 -7.89
N ILE A 161 -15.25 0.02 -8.60
CA ILE A 161 -14.15 -0.87 -8.27
C ILE A 161 -12.84 -0.18 -8.67
N LYS A 162 -11.93 0.00 -7.71
CA LYS A 162 -10.62 0.64 -7.95
C LYS A 162 -9.44 -0.22 -7.54
N VAL A 163 -9.65 -1.15 -6.61
CA VAL A 163 -8.62 -2.09 -6.17
C VAL A 163 -9.23 -3.48 -6.07
N LEU A 164 -8.47 -4.48 -6.49
CA LEU A 164 -8.77 -5.89 -6.26
C LEU A 164 -7.81 -6.40 -5.17
N HIS A 165 -8.37 -6.88 -4.06
CA HIS A 165 -7.59 -7.42 -2.94
C HIS A 165 -7.62 -8.94 -3.00
N ILE A 166 -6.53 -9.54 -3.44
CA ILE A 166 -6.33 -10.97 -3.64
C ILE A 166 -5.54 -11.54 -2.46
N GLY A 167 -5.90 -12.73 -1.98
CA GLY A 167 -5.36 -13.30 -0.74
C GLY A 167 -6.03 -12.74 0.51
N PHE A 168 -7.32 -12.36 0.43
CA PHE A 168 -7.99 -11.56 1.47
C PHE A 168 -8.11 -12.26 2.84
N GLN A 169 -8.80 -13.40 2.89
CA GLN A 169 -8.93 -14.23 4.10
C GLN A 169 -8.19 -15.56 3.98
N GLN A 170 -8.00 -15.99 2.74
CA GLN A 170 -7.24 -17.16 2.34
C GLN A 170 -6.52 -16.82 1.04
N SER A 171 -5.39 -17.47 0.77
CA SER A 171 -4.75 -17.37 -0.55
C SER A 171 -4.98 -18.66 -1.32
N ALA A 172 -5.53 -18.52 -2.52
CA ALA A 172 -5.66 -19.62 -3.48
C ALA A 172 -4.40 -19.79 -4.35
N PHE A 173 -3.37 -18.96 -4.13
CA PHE A 173 -2.16 -18.92 -4.95
C PHE A 173 -0.88 -18.78 -4.12
N LEU A 174 0.22 -19.23 -4.71
CA LEU A 174 1.59 -19.14 -4.24
C LEU A 174 2.40 -18.27 -5.20
N ASN A 175 3.41 -17.58 -4.67
CA ASN A 175 4.39 -16.85 -5.45
C ASN A 175 5.58 -17.78 -5.78
N SER A 176 5.50 -18.57 -6.84
CA SER A 176 6.51 -19.61 -7.16
C SER A 176 7.58 -19.16 -8.17
N GLY A 177 7.32 -18.11 -8.95
CA GLY A 177 8.25 -17.53 -9.92
C GLY A 177 8.72 -16.13 -9.55
N ALA A 178 9.83 -15.69 -10.16
CA ALA A 178 10.40 -14.37 -9.89
C ALA A 178 9.52 -13.20 -10.37
N VAL A 179 8.69 -13.43 -11.39
CA VAL A 179 7.72 -12.47 -11.91
C VAL A 179 6.37 -13.16 -12.00
N GLY A 180 5.36 -12.53 -11.40
CA GLY A 180 3.92 -12.76 -11.43
C GLY A 180 3.25 -11.93 -12.53
N THR A 181 2.25 -12.42 -13.27
CA THR A 181 1.40 -11.58 -14.14
C THR A 181 -0.06 -11.66 -13.71
N VAL A 182 -0.72 -10.52 -13.57
CA VAL A 182 -2.17 -10.44 -13.31
C VAL A 182 -2.87 -9.79 -14.49
N ASN A 183 -3.80 -10.53 -15.08
CA ASN A 183 -4.68 -10.02 -16.14
C ASN A 183 -6.06 -9.75 -15.54
N VAL A 184 -6.66 -8.61 -15.88
CA VAL A 184 -8.02 -8.24 -15.49
C VAL A 184 -8.81 -7.93 -16.75
N ARG A 185 -10.00 -8.53 -16.89
CA ARG A 185 -10.95 -8.20 -17.96
C ARG A 185 -12.36 -8.08 -17.42
N ILE A 186 -13.16 -7.20 -18.02
CA ILE A 186 -14.59 -7.06 -17.78
C ILE A 186 -15.29 -7.41 -19.08
N LEU A 187 -16.23 -8.35 -19.00
CA LEU A 187 -17.03 -8.85 -20.09
C LEU A 187 -18.47 -8.34 -19.95
N ASP A 188 -19.12 -8.06 -21.08
CA ASP A 188 -20.56 -7.80 -21.11
C ASP A 188 -21.39 -9.11 -21.16
N SER A 189 -22.71 -9.00 -21.34
CA SER A 189 -23.62 -10.14 -21.43
C SER A 189 -23.44 -11.01 -22.67
N ALA A 190 -22.81 -10.49 -23.73
CA ALA A 190 -22.48 -11.24 -24.94
C ALA A 190 -21.14 -11.98 -24.80
N GLY A 191 -20.36 -11.68 -23.76
CA GLY A 191 -19.01 -12.18 -23.57
C GLY A 191 -17.95 -11.32 -24.25
N ASP A 192 -18.30 -10.13 -24.74
CA ASP A 192 -17.36 -9.20 -25.36
C ASP A 192 -16.59 -8.43 -24.28
N VAL A 193 -15.28 -8.23 -24.50
CA VAL A 193 -14.42 -7.48 -23.58
C VAL A 193 -14.74 -5.99 -23.69
N VAL A 194 -15.17 -5.39 -22.58
CA VAL A 194 -15.45 -3.94 -22.50
C VAL A 194 -14.32 -3.17 -21.81
N SER A 195 -13.47 -3.84 -21.05
CA SER A 195 -12.27 -3.26 -20.45
C SER A 195 -11.29 -4.36 -20.09
N GLU A 196 -9.99 -4.12 -20.30
CA GLU A 196 -8.95 -5.06 -19.89
C GLU A 196 -7.61 -4.38 -19.56
N GLY A 197 -6.75 -5.11 -18.88
CA GLY A 197 -5.36 -4.73 -18.67
C GLY A 197 -4.56 -5.81 -17.97
N SER A 198 -3.24 -5.68 -18.08
CA SER A 198 -2.29 -6.62 -17.49
C SER A 198 -1.25 -5.88 -16.67
N GLY A 199 -0.76 -6.53 -15.63
CA GLY A 199 0.43 -6.05 -14.97
C GLY A 199 1.28 -7.12 -14.33
N ASP A 200 2.58 -6.84 -14.28
CA ASP A 200 3.57 -7.72 -13.70
C ASP A 200 3.91 -7.32 -12.26
N LEU A 201 4.14 -8.33 -11.43
CA LEU A 201 4.68 -8.24 -10.08
C LEU A 201 6.03 -8.92 -10.04
N SER A 202 7.10 -8.15 -9.84
CA SER A 202 8.40 -8.72 -9.48
C SER A 202 8.36 -9.15 -8.01
N MET A 203 8.49 -10.45 -7.76
CA MET A 203 8.48 -11.01 -6.41
C MET A 203 9.74 -10.60 -5.64
N ILE A 204 9.57 -10.31 -4.36
CA ILE A 204 10.70 -10.00 -3.49
C ILE A 204 11.39 -11.32 -3.12
N PRO A 205 12.71 -11.46 -3.32
CA PRO A 205 13.40 -12.75 -3.10
C PRO A 205 13.39 -13.26 -1.66
N ALA A 206 13.16 -12.38 -0.69
CA ALA A 206 13.14 -12.69 0.74
C ALA A 206 12.24 -11.70 1.48
N PRO A 207 11.74 -12.05 2.68
CA PRO A 207 10.98 -11.12 3.51
C PRO A 207 11.73 -9.81 3.78
N VAL A 208 11.02 -8.71 3.76
CA VAL A 208 11.53 -7.35 4.08
C VAL A 208 10.49 -6.61 4.93
N PRO A 209 10.88 -5.56 5.68
CA PRO A 209 9.93 -4.74 6.43
C PRO A 209 8.83 -4.18 5.52
N GLN A 210 7.57 -4.19 5.97
CA GLN A 210 6.43 -3.68 5.20
C GLN A 210 5.80 -2.46 5.85
N VAL A 211 5.56 -1.40 5.06
CA VAL A 211 4.69 -0.28 5.40
C VAL A 211 3.45 -0.30 4.51
N LEU A 212 2.27 -0.39 5.14
CA LEU A 212 1.02 -0.61 4.43
C LEU A 212 -0.07 0.36 4.94
N PRO A 213 -0.96 0.86 4.06
CA PRO A 213 -2.04 1.72 4.49
C PRO A 213 -3.11 0.90 5.22
N THR A 214 -3.82 1.51 6.16
CA THR A 214 -4.95 0.83 6.80
C THR A 214 -6.04 1.81 7.18
N ASN A 215 -7.23 1.30 7.44
CA ASN A 215 -8.36 2.06 7.97
C ASN A 215 -8.87 1.48 9.29
N PHE A 216 -8.13 0.58 9.95
CA PHE A 216 -8.60 -0.02 11.21
C PHE A 216 -8.88 1.00 12.32
N PRO A 217 -8.07 2.06 12.50
CA PRO A 217 -8.41 3.14 13.42
C PRO A 217 -9.65 3.93 12.95
N HIS A 218 -10.16 4.82 13.80
CA HIS A 218 -11.24 5.75 13.43
C HIS A 218 -12.50 5.06 12.88
N ALA A 219 -12.84 3.88 13.41
CA ALA A 219 -14.03 3.11 13.04
C ALA A 219 -14.11 2.74 11.54
N GLY A 220 -12.97 2.47 10.89
CA GLY A 220 -12.96 2.14 9.46
C GLY A 220 -12.84 3.36 8.55
N ARG A 221 -12.78 4.57 9.12
CA ARG A 221 -12.71 5.82 8.38
C ARG A 221 -11.25 6.19 8.12
N ASN A 222 -10.80 5.96 6.90
CA ASN A 222 -9.58 6.54 6.37
C ASN A 222 -9.70 6.60 4.85
N HIS A 223 -9.11 7.63 4.25
CA HIS A 223 -9.06 7.79 2.81
C HIS A 223 -7.79 8.54 2.44
N ASN A 224 -7.17 8.11 1.36
CA ASN A 224 -6.32 9.01 0.60
C ASN A 224 -7.21 10.14 0.05
N TRP A 225 -6.61 11.23 -0.39
CA TRP A 225 -7.32 12.39 -0.93
C TRP A 225 -8.07 13.20 0.13
N GLN A 226 -7.54 13.26 1.35
CA GLN A 226 -8.02 14.22 2.35
C GLN A 226 -7.77 15.65 1.87
N ARG A 227 -8.78 16.51 2.06
CA ARG A 227 -8.78 17.93 1.65
C ARG A 227 -8.60 18.82 2.87
N VAL A 228 -7.70 19.80 2.77
CA VAL A 228 -7.35 20.75 3.85
C VAL A 228 -6.98 22.11 3.27
N LYS A 229 -7.01 23.16 4.09
CA LYS A 229 -6.52 24.49 3.68
C LYS A 229 -5.02 24.62 3.94
N PRO A 230 -4.33 25.60 3.31
CA PRO A 230 -2.96 25.92 3.66
C PRO A 230 -2.75 26.13 5.16
N GLY A 231 -1.75 25.48 5.75
CA GLY A 231 -1.44 25.55 7.19
C GLY A 231 -2.30 24.68 8.11
N ASP A 232 -3.41 24.11 7.63
CA ASP A 232 -4.22 23.17 8.42
C ASP A 232 -3.48 21.84 8.65
N VAL A 233 -3.90 21.10 9.68
CA VAL A 233 -3.27 19.82 10.06
C VAL A 233 -4.26 18.67 9.95
N LEU A 234 -3.93 17.63 9.18
CA LEU A 234 -4.69 16.38 9.14
C LEU A 234 -4.70 15.70 10.52
N GLY A 235 -5.89 15.29 10.96
CA GLY A 235 -6.11 14.71 12.28
C GLY A 235 -6.30 15.73 13.41
N LYS A 236 -6.22 17.03 13.12
CA LYS A 236 -6.64 18.12 14.03
C LYS A 236 -7.78 18.94 13.43
N THR A 237 -7.74 19.17 12.12
CA THR A 237 -8.75 19.95 11.40
C THR A 237 -10.06 19.18 11.34
N LYS A 238 -11.18 19.86 11.62
CA LYS A 238 -12.51 19.25 11.61
C LYS A 238 -12.78 18.57 10.27
N GLY A 239 -13.27 17.34 10.31
CA GLY A 239 -13.57 16.56 9.12
C GLY A 239 -12.39 15.75 8.58
N THR A 240 -11.17 15.96 9.06
CA THR A 240 -10.00 15.15 8.68
C THR A 240 -9.73 14.04 9.69
N VAL A 241 -8.98 13.02 9.28
CA VAL A 241 -8.45 11.98 10.16
C VAL A 241 -6.92 11.97 10.06
N PRO A 242 -6.19 11.56 11.12
CA PRO A 242 -4.74 11.37 10.99
C PRO A 242 -4.45 10.24 9.99
N ILE A 243 -3.19 10.06 9.63
CA ILE A 243 -2.73 9.07 8.66
C ILE A 243 -2.29 7.81 9.41
N PRO A 244 -3.07 6.71 9.40
CA PRO A 244 -2.68 5.43 9.98
C PRO A 244 -1.91 4.54 8.99
N LEU A 245 -0.83 3.94 9.46
CA LEU A 245 0.00 2.99 8.73
C LEU A 245 0.25 1.75 9.56
N MET A 246 0.14 0.59 8.91
CA MET A 246 0.51 -0.68 9.48
C MET A 246 1.96 -1.00 9.15
N LEU A 247 2.74 -1.39 10.15
CA LEU A 247 4.16 -1.74 10.04
C LEU A 247 4.37 -3.20 10.43
N TYR A 248 4.95 -3.98 9.52
CA TYR A 248 5.38 -5.36 9.76
C TYR A 248 6.89 -5.47 9.75
N GLY A 249 7.41 -6.28 10.67
CA GLY A 249 8.82 -6.66 10.67
C GLY A 249 9.17 -7.64 9.55
N VAL A 250 10.37 -8.19 9.63
CA VAL A 250 10.85 -9.23 8.71
C VAL A 250 10.41 -10.60 9.23
N ALA A 251 9.77 -11.41 8.40
CA ALA A 251 9.49 -12.80 8.77
C ALA A 251 10.83 -13.55 8.98
N PRO A 252 11.00 -14.29 10.09
CA PRO A 252 12.30 -14.85 10.46
C PRO A 252 12.69 -16.10 9.66
N SER A 253 11.87 -16.51 8.71
CA SER A 253 11.94 -17.79 8.02
C SER A 253 11.50 -17.62 6.56
N ASN A 254 12.02 -18.50 5.71
CA ASN A 254 11.60 -18.67 4.31
C ASN A 254 10.64 -19.85 4.15
N ASP A 255 10.22 -20.50 5.25
CA ASP A 255 9.16 -21.48 5.20
C ASP A 255 7.83 -20.81 4.83
N ARG A 256 7.09 -21.40 3.89
CA ARG A 256 5.86 -20.85 3.33
C ARG A 256 4.80 -20.61 4.40
N ASP A 257 4.58 -21.58 5.29
CA ASP A 257 3.49 -21.55 6.25
C ASP A 257 3.84 -20.60 7.41
N GLU A 258 5.11 -20.56 7.82
CA GLU A 258 5.61 -19.57 8.77
C GLU A 258 5.55 -18.13 8.22
N MET A 259 5.93 -17.91 6.95
CA MET A 259 5.82 -16.61 6.29
C MET A 259 4.37 -16.12 6.21
N TYR A 260 3.42 -17.01 5.90
CA TYR A 260 2.00 -16.68 5.83
C TYR A 260 1.40 -16.41 7.21
N ALA A 261 1.83 -17.14 8.24
CA ALA A 261 1.38 -16.94 9.61
C ALA A 261 2.04 -15.75 10.33
N PHE A 262 3.09 -15.16 9.74
CA PHE A 262 3.86 -14.10 10.38
C PHE A 262 3.01 -12.83 10.61
N LYS A 263 3.05 -12.35 11.85
CA LYS A 263 2.29 -11.19 12.35
C LYS A 263 3.17 -10.15 13.06
N GLY A 264 4.49 -10.31 12.96
CA GLY A 264 5.45 -9.58 13.78
C GLY A 264 5.40 -8.06 13.57
N PRO A 265 5.26 -7.27 14.65
CA PRO A 265 5.14 -5.81 14.57
C PRO A 265 6.50 -5.11 14.53
N ILE A 266 6.55 -3.90 13.95
CA ILE A 266 7.61 -2.91 14.25
C ILE A 266 7.05 -1.94 15.29
N THR A 267 7.31 -2.19 16.57
CA THR A 267 6.87 -1.33 17.69
C THR A 267 7.91 -0.26 18.03
N GLY A 268 7.45 0.87 18.58
CA GLY A 268 8.34 1.97 18.97
C GLY A 268 8.75 2.88 17.81
N ALA A 269 8.18 2.70 16.61
CA ALA A 269 8.52 3.51 15.45
C ALA A 269 7.70 4.79 15.36
N GLY A 270 8.32 5.86 14.88
CA GLY A 270 7.64 7.11 14.54
C GLY A 270 8.39 7.90 13.48
N VAL A 271 7.82 9.04 13.09
CA VAL A 271 8.40 9.93 12.10
C VAL A 271 8.91 11.20 12.79
N LEU A 272 10.19 11.49 12.60
CA LEU A 272 10.79 12.79 12.86
C LEU A 272 10.83 13.58 11.55
N SER A 273 10.18 14.73 11.53
CA SER A 273 10.17 15.59 10.35
C SER A 273 11.52 16.25 10.10
N THR A 274 11.77 16.74 8.88
CA THR A 274 12.99 17.51 8.60
C THR A 274 13.17 18.73 9.52
N PRO A 275 12.13 19.53 9.83
CA PRO A 275 12.21 20.56 10.86
C PRO A 275 12.63 20.04 12.25
N GLU A 276 12.08 18.90 12.69
CA GLU A 276 12.42 18.30 13.99
C GLU A 276 13.88 17.82 14.02
N LEU A 277 14.32 17.11 13.00
CA LEU A 277 15.72 16.66 12.85
C LEU A 277 16.70 17.85 12.91
N LYS A 278 16.35 18.95 12.21
CA LYS A 278 17.16 20.18 12.25
C LYS A 278 17.19 20.82 13.64
N ALA A 279 16.06 20.85 14.34
CA ALA A 279 15.98 21.40 15.70
C ALA A 279 16.80 20.57 16.71
N MET A 280 16.95 19.27 16.45
CA MET A 280 17.81 18.37 17.22
C MET A 280 19.29 18.48 16.86
N GLY A 281 19.66 19.23 15.82
CA GLY A 281 21.03 19.32 15.31
C GLY A 281 21.51 18.02 14.64
N TYR A 282 20.60 17.19 14.15
CA TYR A 282 20.95 15.93 13.49
C TYR A 282 21.34 16.15 12.02
N ASP A 283 22.58 15.79 11.68
CA ASP A 283 23.09 15.83 10.32
C ASP A 283 22.80 14.52 9.59
N LYS A 284 21.79 14.54 8.72
CA LYS A 284 21.37 13.35 7.97
C LYS A 284 22.47 12.87 7.00
N PRO A 285 22.85 11.57 7.04
CA PRO A 285 23.84 11.01 6.13
C PRO A 285 23.46 11.16 4.65
N ALA A 286 24.47 11.26 3.78
CA ALA A 286 24.27 11.39 2.33
C ALA A 286 23.52 10.18 1.72
N SER A 287 23.72 8.98 2.25
CA SER A 287 22.99 7.76 1.86
C SER A 287 21.47 7.89 2.05
N MET A 288 21.03 8.76 2.97
CA MET A 288 19.63 9.03 3.27
C MET A 288 19.12 10.34 2.65
N ALA A 289 19.87 10.96 1.74
CA ALA A 289 19.50 12.25 1.14
C ALA A 289 18.14 12.23 0.43
N ARG A 290 17.74 11.07 -0.12
CA ARG A 290 16.43 10.86 -0.77
C ARG A 290 15.23 11.14 0.15
N TYR A 291 15.40 10.96 1.46
CA TYR A 291 14.35 11.20 2.45
C TYR A 291 14.25 12.69 2.82
N ASN A 292 13.79 13.51 1.89
CA ASN A 292 13.71 14.96 2.02
C ASN A 292 12.58 15.47 2.95
N GLY A 293 11.67 14.59 3.40
CA GLY A 293 10.54 14.94 4.27
C GLY A 293 10.79 14.67 5.76
N GLY A 294 11.66 13.71 6.09
CA GLY A 294 11.92 13.27 7.46
C GLY A 294 12.45 11.84 7.51
N LEU A 295 12.66 11.31 8.71
CA LEU A 295 13.14 9.94 8.96
C LEU A 295 12.11 9.14 9.75
N ILE A 296 12.02 7.84 9.47
CA ILE A 296 11.29 6.88 10.30
C ILE A 296 12.31 6.26 11.25
N VAL A 297 12.10 6.46 12.54
CA VAL A 297 13.03 6.08 13.61
C VAL A 297 12.31 5.15 14.57
N GLN A 298 12.98 4.07 14.98
CA GLN A 298 12.47 3.11 15.95
C GLN A 298 13.20 3.31 17.28
N ASP A 299 12.43 3.67 18.32
CA ASP A 299 12.88 3.68 19.71
C ASP A 299 13.42 2.28 20.08
N THR A 300 14.74 2.21 20.32
CA THR A 300 15.45 0.96 20.62
C THR A 300 15.83 0.81 22.08
N ASP A 301 15.89 1.90 22.84
CA ASP A 301 16.23 1.88 24.26
C ASP A 301 14.99 1.90 25.18
N GLY A 302 13.81 2.15 24.60
CA GLY A 302 12.52 2.08 25.26
C GLY A 302 12.20 3.30 26.11
N ASP A 303 12.89 4.43 25.92
CA ASP A 303 12.65 5.66 26.67
C ASP A 303 11.38 6.43 26.23
N GLY A 304 10.78 6.01 25.12
CA GLY A 304 9.56 6.58 24.55
C GLY A 304 9.79 7.89 23.79
N THR A 305 11.02 8.21 23.46
CA THR A 305 11.49 9.36 22.68
C THR A 305 12.15 8.85 21.39
N LEU A 306 12.22 9.69 20.36
CA LEU A 306 12.96 9.36 19.15
C LEU A 306 14.22 10.22 19.09
N ASP A 307 15.37 9.58 19.04
CA ASP A 307 16.69 10.19 18.83
C ASP A 307 17.45 9.46 17.72
N PRO A 308 17.52 9.99 16.50
CA PRO A 308 18.16 9.32 15.35
C PRO A 308 19.68 9.11 15.53
N SER A 309 20.28 9.63 16.61
CA SER A 309 21.68 9.41 16.96
C SER A 309 21.89 8.20 17.86
N LYS A 310 20.82 7.70 18.49
CA LYS A 310 20.82 6.55 19.41
C LYS A 310 19.94 5.41 18.89
N ASP A 311 18.80 5.78 18.32
CA ASP A 311 17.79 4.89 17.80
C ASP A 311 18.07 4.43 16.38
N MET A 312 17.41 3.34 16.01
CA MET A 312 17.54 2.76 14.68
C MET A 312 16.71 3.54 13.66
N ILE A 313 17.37 4.04 12.61
CA ILE A 313 16.68 4.58 11.45
C ILE A 313 16.24 3.41 10.58
N ILE A 314 14.92 3.24 10.43
CA ILE A 314 14.32 2.12 9.69
C ILE A 314 13.74 2.55 8.34
N GLY A 315 13.84 3.83 7.98
CA GLY A 315 13.22 4.39 6.79
C GLY A 315 13.17 5.90 6.77
N GLY A 316 12.37 6.46 5.88
CA GLY A 316 12.17 7.89 5.80
C GLY A 316 10.96 8.32 4.98
N VAL A 317 10.81 9.64 4.88
CA VAL A 317 9.73 10.29 4.14
C VAL A 317 10.31 10.96 2.90
N ILE A 318 9.78 10.59 1.74
CA ILE A 318 10.03 11.28 0.47
C ILE A 318 8.82 12.20 0.24
N ALA A 319 9.01 13.49 0.44
CA ALA A 319 8.00 14.51 0.25
C ALA A 319 7.97 14.98 -1.20
N SER A 320 6.76 14.98 -1.77
CA SER A 320 6.43 15.68 -3.01
C SER A 320 5.35 16.73 -2.74
N ALA A 321 5.56 17.95 -3.24
CA ALA A 321 4.72 19.11 -3.00
C ALA A 321 4.73 20.06 -4.21
N PRO A 322 3.73 20.96 -4.35
CA PRO A 322 3.75 22.01 -5.37
C PRO A 322 5.04 22.82 -5.31
N LYS A 323 5.56 23.22 -6.48
CA LYS A 323 6.80 24.00 -6.58
C LYS A 323 6.69 25.30 -5.79
N GLY A 324 7.62 25.51 -4.87
CA GLY A 324 7.67 26.70 -4.01
C GLY A 324 6.82 26.61 -2.74
N ALA A 325 6.08 25.52 -2.52
CA ALA A 325 5.37 25.29 -1.27
C ALA A 325 6.32 25.23 -0.07
N LYS A 326 5.91 25.87 1.03
CA LYS A 326 6.63 25.88 2.31
C LYS A 326 5.72 25.43 3.45
N GLY A 327 6.32 24.98 4.55
CA GLY A 327 5.61 24.68 5.79
C GLY A 327 4.93 23.30 5.85
N GLN A 328 4.94 22.55 4.75
CA GLN A 328 4.47 21.16 4.77
C GLN A 328 5.36 20.29 5.66
N GLU A 329 4.73 19.43 6.44
CA GLU A 329 5.42 18.58 7.42
C GLU A 329 4.64 17.29 7.61
N LEU A 330 5.33 16.14 7.63
CA LEU A 330 4.78 14.88 8.11
C LEU A 330 5.55 14.46 9.35
N LYS A 331 4.84 14.11 10.42
CA LYS A 331 5.44 13.63 11.67
C LYS A 331 4.52 12.69 12.43
N SER A 332 5.06 12.01 13.44
CA SER A 332 4.25 11.28 14.40
C SER A 332 3.20 12.20 15.03
N MET A 333 1.99 11.66 15.18
CA MET A 333 0.95 12.35 15.94
C MET A 333 1.47 12.70 17.32
N ASN A 334 1.27 13.94 17.76
CA ASN A 334 1.70 14.37 19.08
C ASN A 334 0.56 14.22 20.10
N LYS A 335 0.86 13.64 21.26
CA LYS A 335 -0.04 13.56 22.42
C LYS A 335 0.71 14.05 23.65
N ASN A 336 0.20 15.11 24.28
CA ASN A 336 0.78 15.72 25.49
C ASN A 336 2.27 16.11 25.32
N GLY A 337 2.63 16.66 24.16
CA GLY A 337 3.99 17.09 23.85
C GLY A 337 4.91 15.97 23.36
N LYS A 338 4.50 14.70 23.43
CA LYS A 338 5.31 13.55 23.01
C LYS A 338 4.83 12.94 21.69
N PRO A 339 5.73 12.40 20.85
CA PRO A 339 5.34 11.62 19.68
C PRO A 339 4.61 10.34 20.12
N VAL A 340 3.52 10.01 19.43
CA VAL A 340 2.86 8.71 19.57
C VAL A 340 3.63 7.72 18.69
N LEU A 341 4.32 6.78 19.34
CA LEU A 341 5.06 5.72 18.69
C LEU A 341 4.14 4.57 18.27
N SER A 342 4.62 3.76 17.32
CA SER A 342 3.87 2.62 16.84
C SER A 342 3.68 1.58 17.93
N VAL A 343 2.47 1.03 18.01
CA VAL A 343 2.11 0.00 19.00
C VAL A 343 1.48 -1.19 18.27
N PRO A 344 1.52 -2.42 18.83
CA PRO A 344 0.84 -3.55 18.21
C PRO A 344 -0.60 -3.21 17.81
N THR A 345 -1.02 -3.59 16.61
CA THR A 345 -2.33 -3.22 16.05
C THR A 345 -3.47 -3.58 16.99
N GLU A 346 -3.36 -4.70 17.72
CA GLU A 346 -4.36 -5.15 18.68
C GLU A 346 -4.62 -4.16 19.81
N LYS A 347 -3.67 -3.27 20.13
CA LYS A 347 -3.86 -2.21 21.14
C LYS A 347 -4.71 -1.05 20.64
N MET A 348 -4.87 -0.90 19.31
CA MET A 348 -5.69 0.15 18.70
C MET A 348 -6.99 -0.41 18.09
N ALA A 349 -6.92 -1.62 17.52
CA ALA A 349 -8.01 -2.31 16.88
C ALA A 349 -7.90 -3.81 17.18
N GLU A 350 -8.43 -4.23 18.32
CA GLU A 350 -8.22 -5.57 18.89
C GLU A 350 -8.50 -6.71 17.91
N LYS A 351 -9.71 -6.75 17.34
CA LYS A 351 -10.12 -7.85 16.44
C LYS A 351 -9.27 -7.91 15.16
N PRO A 352 -9.08 -6.80 14.40
CA PRO A 352 -8.15 -6.80 13.27
C PRO A 352 -6.71 -7.11 13.67
N GLY A 353 -6.24 -6.60 14.81
CA GLY A 353 -4.86 -6.80 15.28
C GLY A 353 -4.55 -8.24 15.67
N LYS A 354 -5.46 -8.95 16.34
CA LYS A 354 -5.31 -10.39 16.60
C LYS A 354 -5.29 -11.19 15.30
N ARG A 355 -6.10 -10.77 14.33
CA ARG A 355 -6.22 -11.47 13.04
C ARG A 355 -4.98 -11.27 12.17
N TRP A 356 -4.49 -10.04 12.04
CA TRP A 356 -3.51 -9.65 11.03
C TRP A 356 -2.16 -9.21 11.59
N GLY A 357 -2.06 -8.88 12.88
CA GLY A 357 -0.81 -8.47 13.50
C GLY A 357 -0.35 -7.07 13.13
N GLY A 358 0.98 -6.90 13.08
CA GLY A 358 1.64 -5.64 12.77
C GLY A 358 1.56 -4.62 13.90
N ALA A 359 2.19 -3.47 13.68
CA ALA A 359 2.07 -2.30 14.53
C ALA A 359 1.34 -1.17 13.81
N MET A 360 0.65 -0.33 14.58
CA MET A 360 -0.03 0.86 14.10
C MET A 360 0.76 2.12 14.41
N MET A 361 1.21 2.81 13.36
CA MET A 361 1.81 4.14 13.42
C MET A 361 0.77 5.18 12.97
N ILE A 362 0.59 6.25 13.74
CA ILE A 362 -0.39 7.31 13.46
C ILE A 362 0.33 8.62 13.26
N LEU A 363 0.14 9.24 12.10
CA LEU A 363 0.86 10.45 11.69
C LEU A 363 -0.08 11.65 11.52
N GLN A 364 0.49 12.83 11.63
CA GLN A 364 -0.16 14.09 11.28
C GLN A 364 0.60 14.75 10.13
N PHE A 365 -0.15 15.39 9.25
CA PHE A 365 0.39 16.15 8.13
C PHE A 365 -0.05 17.60 8.25
N THR A 366 0.91 18.52 8.27
CA THR A 366 0.68 19.96 8.16
C THR A 366 0.67 20.34 6.69
N ALA A 367 -0.40 20.99 6.23
CA ALA A 367 -0.54 21.47 4.87
C ALA A 367 0.44 22.61 4.58
N GLY A 368 1.06 22.57 3.40
CA GLY A 368 1.95 23.62 2.96
C GLY A 368 1.20 24.90 2.57
N SER A 369 1.98 25.93 2.23
CA SER A 369 1.50 27.29 1.98
C SER A 369 0.79 27.49 0.63
N LEU A 370 0.75 26.49 -0.25
CA LEU A 370 0.21 26.62 -1.61
C LEU A 370 -0.85 25.54 -1.87
N PRO A 371 -1.88 25.84 -2.67
CA PRO A 371 -2.83 24.83 -3.10
C PRO A 371 -2.17 23.81 -4.05
N GLY A 372 -2.71 22.60 -4.07
CA GLY A 372 -2.28 21.51 -4.94
C GLY A 372 -2.19 20.16 -4.23
N LYS A 373 -1.65 19.17 -4.94
CA LYS A 373 -1.48 17.81 -4.43
C LYS A 373 -0.14 17.68 -3.72
N TYR A 374 -0.20 17.22 -2.48
CA TYR A 374 0.94 16.83 -1.67
C TYR A 374 0.97 15.31 -1.57
N ARG A 375 2.15 14.73 -1.82
CA ARG A 375 2.34 13.28 -1.87
C ARG A 375 3.51 12.85 -1.00
N PRO A 376 3.33 12.73 0.33
CA PRO A 376 4.33 12.09 1.16
C PRO A 376 4.33 10.59 0.90
N THR A 377 5.51 10.08 0.53
CA THR A 377 5.80 8.66 0.46
C THR A 377 6.55 8.26 1.71
N LEU A 378 6.04 7.27 2.44
CA LEU A 378 6.76 6.64 3.54
C LEU A 378 7.42 5.38 3.00
N ALA A 379 8.73 5.28 3.19
CA ALA A 379 9.53 4.17 2.72
C ALA A 379 10.31 3.55 3.88
N LEU A 380 10.20 2.24 4.05
CA LEU A 380 11.06 1.49 4.96
C LEU A 380 12.30 1.02 4.20
N LEU A 381 13.44 1.06 4.87
CA LEU A 381 14.67 0.47 4.36
C LEU A 381 14.48 -1.02 4.15
N LYS A 382 15.10 -1.53 3.07
CA LYS A 382 15.17 -2.98 2.82
C LYS A 382 15.89 -3.69 3.96
N ASP A 383 16.97 -3.07 4.43
CA ASP A 383 17.76 -3.51 5.57
C ASP A 383 18.09 -2.29 6.45
N PRO A 384 17.46 -2.15 7.63
CA PRO A 384 17.77 -1.05 8.56
C PRO A 384 19.24 -1.00 9.01
N ALA A 385 19.97 -2.11 8.99
CA ALA A 385 21.39 -2.14 9.31
C ALA A 385 22.27 -1.63 8.15
N ASN A 386 21.70 -1.51 6.94
CA ASN A 386 22.39 -1.03 5.75
C ASN A 386 21.54 0.01 4.99
N PRO A 387 21.66 1.31 5.33
CA PRO A 387 20.92 2.39 4.67
C PRO A 387 21.12 2.50 3.15
N ASP A 388 22.21 1.93 2.62
CA ASP A 388 22.53 1.90 1.19
C ASP A 388 21.81 0.77 0.43
N ALA A 389 21.16 -0.16 1.14
CA ALA A 389 20.39 -1.26 0.54
C ALA A 389 19.11 -0.79 -0.20
N GLY A 390 18.79 0.50 -0.11
CA GLY A 390 17.60 1.09 -0.70
C GLY A 390 16.34 0.83 0.11
N ASP A 391 15.20 1.11 -0.52
CA ASP A 391 13.87 0.96 0.10
C ASP A 391 13.33 -0.46 -0.15
N GLY A 392 12.76 -1.08 0.87
CA GLY A 392 12.15 -2.41 0.78
C GLY A 392 10.65 -2.36 0.50
N SER A 393 9.96 -1.44 1.15
CA SER A 393 8.53 -1.18 0.94
C SER A 393 8.25 0.31 1.05
N ALA A 394 7.23 0.77 0.33
CA ALA A 394 6.82 2.15 0.37
C ALA A 394 5.32 2.33 0.14
N TYR A 395 4.76 3.38 0.73
CA TYR A 395 3.39 3.78 0.48
C TYR A 395 3.26 5.29 0.33
N THR A 396 2.53 5.73 -0.70
CA THR A 396 2.31 7.14 -1.00
C THR A 396 0.87 7.54 -0.67
N TYR A 397 0.74 8.56 0.20
CA TYR A 397 -0.54 9.24 0.40
C TYR A 397 -0.71 10.36 -0.62
N THR A 398 -1.96 10.69 -0.98
CA THR A 398 -2.28 11.95 -1.68
C THR A 398 -3.13 12.81 -0.75
N ILE A 399 -2.74 14.06 -0.59
CA ILE A 399 -3.42 15.07 0.23
C ILE A 399 -3.65 16.27 -0.67
N VAL A 400 -4.85 16.83 -0.65
CA VAL A 400 -5.22 17.99 -1.46
C VAL A 400 -5.26 19.21 -0.57
N VAL A 401 -4.45 20.20 -0.89
CA VAL A 401 -4.51 21.53 -0.27
C VAL A 401 -5.31 22.44 -1.19
N GLU A 402 -6.40 23.04 -0.67
CA GLU A 402 -7.36 23.86 -1.41
C GLU A 402 -7.22 25.35 -1.12
#